data_AF-A0A0F9C0H2-F1
#
_entry.id   AF-A0A0F9C0H2-F1
#
_cell.length_a   1.000
_cell.length_b   1.000
_cell.length_c   1.000
_cell.angle_alpha   90.00
_cell.angle_beta   90.00
_cell.angle_gamma   90.00
#
_symmetry.space_group_name_H-M   'P 1'
#
loop_
_entity.id
_entity.type
_entity.pdbx_description
1 polymer ?
#
loop_
_entity_poly.entity_id
_entity_poly.type
_entity_poly.pdbx_seq_one_letter_code
_entity_poly.pdbx_strand_id
1 'polypeptide(L)'
;ANSLLNRARGETLLFDINKSELSLINSDPEIGFWRAFYNSFTALHLLHYADALSRWLFFLGGLLGTMMIGTGLLLWVEKRRQKAEKTGEWKRMFRLVQILNVGTIAGLPLAITFAFWANRLLPVELAQRELWEIRIFFITWFASLVYSFIRSNRQAWVEQLALLSGLLLLLPVFNLITLPRYSVLSMSFDAVLIVMGLLAASGCKSLVKHGKSSILPVSRKNSLMRSMS
;
A
#
# COMPACT_ATOMS: atom_id res chain seq x y z
N ALA A 1 28.51 20.89 -19.63
CA ALA A 1 27.67 21.49 -18.57
C ALA A 1 26.34 20.74 -18.41
N ASN A 2 26.41 19.42 -18.17
CA ASN A 2 25.26 18.49 -18.20
C ASN A 2 24.95 17.97 -16.79
N SER A 3 24.55 18.87 -15.88
CA SER A 3 24.15 18.50 -14.51
C SER A 3 22.63 18.35 -14.44
N LEU A 4 22.12 17.42 -13.61
CA LEU A 4 20.69 17.14 -13.39
C LEU A 4 19.88 18.40 -13.01
N LEU A 5 20.54 19.37 -12.37
CA LEU A 5 19.96 20.67 -12.04
C LEU A 5 19.57 21.49 -13.27
N ASN A 6 20.25 21.28 -14.39
CA ASN A 6 20.05 22.06 -15.61
C ASN A 6 18.89 21.53 -16.46
N ARG A 7 18.53 20.25 -16.28
CA ARG A 7 17.51 19.55 -17.10
C ARG A 7 16.10 19.57 -16.52
N ALA A 8 15.93 19.97 -15.26
CA ALA A 8 14.63 20.23 -14.66
C ALA A 8 14.10 21.66 -14.97
N ARG A 9 14.79 22.43 -15.84
CA ARG A 9 14.34 23.73 -16.34
C ARG A 9 13.10 23.54 -17.22
N GLY A 10 11.93 23.93 -16.73
CA GLY A 10 10.79 24.20 -17.59
C GLY A 10 10.99 25.54 -18.29
N GLU A 11 11.09 25.53 -19.63
CA GLU A 11 11.09 26.75 -20.42
C GLU A 11 9.77 27.49 -20.18
N THR A 12 9.83 28.61 -19.46
CA THR A 12 8.65 29.41 -19.13
C THR A 12 8.60 30.58 -20.10
N LEU A 13 7.64 30.54 -21.03
CA LEU A 13 7.38 31.64 -21.97
C LEU A 13 6.60 32.74 -21.23
N LEU A 14 7.21 33.92 -21.08
CA LEU A 14 6.52 35.10 -20.57
C LEU A 14 6.08 35.96 -21.74
N PHE A 15 4.78 36.28 -21.77
CA PHE A 15 4.19 37.16 -22.76
C PHE A 15 4.42 38.62 -22.35
N ASP A 16 5.21 39.36 -23.13
CA ASP A 16 5.45 40.79 -22.89
C ASP A 16 4.30 41.60 -23.50
N ILE A 17 3.45 42.17 -22.64
CA ILE A 17 2.24 42.91 -23.02
C ILE A 17 2.59 44.17 -23.82
N ASN A 18 3.78 44.75 -23.64
CA ASN A 18 4.18 45.98 -24.33
C ASN A 18 4.75 45.73 -25.73
N LYS A 19 5.25 44.53 -25.99
CA LYS A 19 5.88 44.16 -27.27
C LYS A 19 5.06 43.14 -28.07
N SER A 20 4.04 42.54 -27.47
CA SER A 20 3.20 41.49 -28.08
C SER A 20 4.01 40.32 -28.67
N GLU A 21 5.20 40.09 -28.14
CA GLU A 21 6.09 39.00 -28.54
C GLU A 21 6.32 38.06 -27.34
N LEU A 22 6.47 36.77 -27.64
CA LEU A 22 6.86 35.77 -26.65
C LEU A 22 8.37 35.86 -26.45
N SER A 23 8.79 36.46 -25.35
CA SER A 23 10.20 36.50 -24.98
C SER A 23 10.54 35.27 -24.14
N LEU A 24 11.51 34.48 -24.62
CA LEU A 24 12.18 33.48 -23.81
C LEU A 24 13.07 34.20 -22.82
N ILE A 25 12.51 34.62 -21.69
CA ILE A 25 13.32 35.09 -20.58
C ILE A 25 14.04 33.85 -20.02
N ASN A 26 15.28 33.65 -20.45
CA ASN A 26 16.26 32.77 -19.82
C ASN A 26 16.75 33.44 -18.51
N SER A 27 15.81 34.01 -17.74
CA SER A 27 16.05 34.47 -16.40
C SER A 27 16.39 33.20 -15.64
N ASP A 28 17.64 33.06 -15.21
CA ASP A 28 17.99 32.17 -14.11
C ASP A 28 17.10 32.63 -12.94
N PRO A 29 15.92 32.02 -12.70
CA PRO A 29 15.21 32.37 -11.50
C PRO A 29 16.16 31.84 -10.43
N GLU A 30 16.59 32.65 -9.46
CA GLU A 30 17.17 32.04 -8.27
C GLU A 30 16.11 31.06 -7.77
N ILE A 31 16.34 29.77 -8.02
CA ILE A 31 15.37 28.74 -7.71
C ILE A 31 15.43 28.68 -6.20
N GLY A 32 14.54 29.45 -5.56
CA GLY A 32 14.55 29.56 -4.11
C GLY A 32 14.58 28.17 -3.52
N PHE A 33 15.38 27.97 -2.46
CA PHE A 33 15.66 26.66 -1.88
C PHE A 33 14.42 25.74 -1.80
N TRP A 34 13.26 26.29 -1.41
CA TRP A 34 11.99 25.56 -1.33
C TRP A 34 11.46 25.03 -2.67
N ARG A 35 11.59 25.80 -3.76
CA ARG A 35 11.20 25.34 -5.11
C ARG A 35 12.17 24.28 -5.63
N ALA A 36 13.48 24.45 -5.38
CA ALA A 36 14.47 23.43 -5.74
C ALA A 36 14.25 22.12 -4.96
N PHE A 37 13.96 22.23 -3.67
CA PHE A 37 13.61 21.09 -2.81
C PHE A 37 12.32 20.41 -3.29
N TYR A 38 11.25 21.17 -3.52
CA TYR A 38 9.98 20.66 -4.03
C TYR A 38 10.14 19.97 -5.40
N ASN A 39 10.85 20.59 -6.35
CA ASN A 39 11.09 20.02 -7.66
C ASN A 39 11.93 18.76 -7.59
N SER A 40 12.95 18.73 -6.72
CA SER A 40 13.78 17.53 -6.51
C SER A 40 12.94 16.39 -5.94
N PHE A 41 12.13 16.67 -4.92
CA PHE A 41 11.24 15.68 -4.34
C PHE A 41 10.17 15.21 -5.33
N THR A 42 9.64 16.11 -6.14
CA THR A 42 8.64 15.82 -7.17
C THR A 42 9.23 14.98 -8.31
N ALA A 43 10.45 15.29 -8.76
CA ALA A 43 11.16 14.52 -9.78
C ALA A 43 11.49 13.10 -9.29
N LEU A 44 11.91 12.97 -8.02
CA LEU A 44 12.12 11.69 -7.36
C LEU A 44 10.80 10.94 -7.15
N HIS A 45 9.72 11.63 -6.80
CA HIS A 45 8.40 11.04 -6.53
C HIS A 45 7.71 10.54 -7.80
N LEU A 46 7.78 11.30 -8.89
CA LEU A 46 7.20 10.93 -10.18
C LEU A 46 8.06 9.94 -10.95
N LEU A 47 9.30 9.67 -10.49
CA LEU A 47 10.28 8.83 -11.18
C LEU A 47 10.42 9.17 -12.67
N HIS A 48 10.27 10.45 -13.01
CA HIS A 48 10.14 10.93 -14.38
C HIS A 48 11.36 10.54 -15.25
N TYR A 49 12.54 10.42 -14.63
CA TYR A 49 13.81 10.12 -15.28
C TYR A 49 14.34 8.69 -15.03
N ALA A 50 13.53 7.83 -14.40
CA ALA A 50 13.95 6.49 -14.04
C ALA A 50 13.72 5.51 -15.21
N ASP A 51 14.79 4.86 -15.66
CA ASP A 51 14.72 3.70 -16.55
C ASP A 51 14.03 2.52 -15.84
N ALA A 52 13.62 1.49 -16.58
CA ALA A 52 12.82 0.37 -16.07
C ALA A 52 13.41 -0.25 -14.79
N LEU A 53 14.73 -0.45 -14.73
CA LEU A 53 15.42 -1.00 -13.56
C LEU A 53 15.32 -0.09 -12.33
N SER A 54 15.52 1.22 -12.51
CA SER A 54 15.44 2.19 -11.41
C SER A 54 14.03 2.26 -10.82
N ARG A 55 13.00 2.16 -11.68
CA ARG A 55 11.60 2.08 -11.23
C ARG A 55 11.36 0.86 -10.33
N TRP A 56 11.93 -0.29 -10.69
CA TRP A 56 11.84 -1.50 -9.88
C TRP A 56 12.58 -1.37 -8.53
N LEU A 57 13.77 -0.79 -8.50
CA LEU A 57 14.52 -0.60 -7.26
C LEU A 57 13.78 0.34 -6.29
N PHE A 58 13.22 1.44 -6.78
CA PHE A 58 12.40 2.35 -5.98
C PHE A 58 11.11 1.69 -5.51
N PHE A 59 10.44 0.91 -6.38
CA PHE A 59 9.26 0.14 -6.00
C PHE A 59 9.57 -0.86 -4.87
N LEU A 60 10.64 -1.65 -5.01
CA LEU A 60 11.07 -2.59 -3.98
C LEU A 60 11.50 -1.89 -2.69
N GLY A 61 12.22 -0.77 -2.81
CA GLY A 61 12.60 0.06 -1.66
C GLY A 61 11.38 0.60 -0.91
N GLY A 62 10.38 1.10 -1.64
CA GLY A 62 9.10 1.54 -1.05
C GLY A 62 8.32 0.40 -0.39
N LEU A 63 8.32 -0.78 -1.01
CA LEU A 63 7.69 -1.98 -0.46
C LEU A 63 8.36 -2.40 0.85
N LEU A 64 9.69 -2.49 0.87
CA LEU A 64 10.47 -2.82 2.07
C LEU A 64 10.32 -1.77 3.16
N GLY A 65 10.30 -0.48 2.81
CA GLY A 65 10.04 0.61 3.75
C GLY A 65 8.65 0.50 4.40
N THR A 66 7.63 0.18 3.60
CA THR A 66 6.27 -0.04 4.10
C THR A 66 6.19 -1.25 5.01
N MET A 67 6.84 -2.36 4.64
CA MET A 67 6.93 -3.56 5.49
C MET A 67 7.64 -3.26 6.81
N MET A 68 8.73 -2.48 6.80
CA MET A 68 9.46 -2.07 8.00
C MET A 68 8.57 -1.26 8.96
N ILE A 69 7.86 -0.25 8.44
CA ILE A 69 6.95 0.56 9.26
C ILE A 69 5.79 -0.29 9.80
N GLY A 70 5.17 -1.12 8.95
CA GLY A 70 4.07 -2.00 9.35
C GLY A 70 4.46 -3.01 10.42
N THR A 71 5.63 -3.65 10.27
CA THR A 71 6.15 -4.61 11.27
C THR A 71 6.48 -3.93 12.59
N GLY A 72 7.07 -2.73 12.57
CA GLY A 72 7.32 -1.94 13.78
C GLY A 72 6.02 -1.64 14.56
N LEU A 73 4.97 -1.24 13.84
CA LEU A 73 3.65 -0.99 14.43
C LEU A 73 3.03 -2.27 15.01
N LEU A 74 3.15 -3.42 14.32
CA LEU A 74 2.64 -4.71 14.81
C LEU A 74 3.37 -5.18 16.08
N LEU A 75 4.70 -5.06 16.13
CA LEU A 75 5.50 -5.42 17.30
C LEU A 75 5.16 -4.51 18.51
N TRP A 76 4.97 -3.21 18.26
CA TRP A 76 4.54 -2.28 19.29
C TRP A 76 3.15 -2.65 19.85
N VAL A 77 2.21 -3.01 18.99
CA VAL A 77 0.87 -3.46 19.39
C VAL A 77 0.95 -4.72 20.25
N GLU A 78 1.76 -5.71 19.89
CA GLU A 78 1.86 -6.96 20.67
C GLU A 78 2.50 -6.71 22.06
N LYS A 79 3.55 -5.89 22.13
CA LYS A 79 4.16 -5.49 23.41
C LYS A 79 3.16 -4.76 24.31
N ARG A 80 2.28 -3.94 23.71
CA ARG A 80 1.26 -3.19 24.46
C ARG A 80 0.02 -4.01 24.81
N ARG A 81 -0.31 -5.05 24.03
CA ARG A 81 -1.39 -5.99 24.34
C ARG A 81 -1.22 -6.59 25.74
N GLN A 82 -0.02 -7.10 26.03
CA GLN A 82 0.30 -7.72 27.33
C GLN A 82 0.21 -6.74 28.50
N LYS A 83 0.47 -5.45 28.27
CA LYS A 83 0.36 -4.41 29.30
C LYS A 83 -1.10 -3.99 29.51
N ALA A 84 -1.86 -3.81 28.43
CA ALA A 84 -3.28 -3.45 28.49
C ALA A 84 -4.16 -4.56 29.11
N GLU A 85 -3.82 -5.84 28.90
CA GLU A 85 -4.49 -6.97 29.55
C GLU A 85 -4.25 -6.97 31.07
N LYS A 86 -3.09 -6.50 31.55
CA LYS A 86 -2.72 -6.46 32.97
C LYS A 86 -3.27 -5.26 33.73
N THR A 87 -3.27 -4.06 33.15
CA THR A 87 -3.68 -2.83 33.85
C THR A 87 -5.09 -2.36 33.51
N GLY A 88 -5.75 -2.90 32.49
CA GLY A 88 -7.13 -2.56 32.11
C GLY A 88 -7.32 -1.16 31.51
N GLU A 89 -6.37 -0.25 31.73
CA GLU A 89 -6.31 1.08 31.13
C GLU A 89 -6.16 1.00 29.59
N TRP A 90 -6.87 1.89 28.89
CA TRP A 90 -6.73 2.12 27.43
C TRP A 90 -7.24 1.04 26.46
N LYS A 91 -8.09 0.10 26.90
CA LYS A 91 -8.68 -0.93 26.01
C LYS A 91 -9.35 -0.38 24.74
N ARG A 92 -10.06 0.76 24.83
CA ARG A 92 -10.74 1.40 23.69
C ARG A 92 -9.73 1.96 22.66
N MET A 93 -8.74 2.72 23.11
CA MET A 93 -7.70 3.27 22.24
C MET A 93 -6.87 2.16 21.59
N PHE A 94 -6.58 1.09 22.34
CA PHE A 94 -5.89 -0.08 21.80
C PHE A 94 -6.69 -0.77 20.69
N ARG A 95 -8.00 -0.94 20.87
CA ARG A 95 -8.89 -1.48 19.81
C ARG A 95 -8.90 -0.60 18.57
N LEU A 96 -8.92 0.73 18.72
CA LEU A 96 -8.85 1.65 17.58
C LEU A 96 -7.55 1.49 16.80
N VAL A 97 -6.40 1.37 17.47
CA VAL A 97 -5.11 1.13 16.79
C VAL A 97 -5.12 -0.20 16.05
N GLN A 98 -5.71 -1.26 16.62
CA GLN A 98 -5.83 -2.54 15.91
C GLN A 98 -6.66 -2.42 14.63
N ILE A 99 -7.80 -1.73 14.70
CA ILE A 99 -8.69 -1.51 13.56
C ILE A 99 -7.99 -0.67 12.48
N LEU A 100 -7.33 0.42 12.87
CA LEU A 100 -6.58 1.26 11.95
C LEU A 100 -5.42 0.50 11.30
N ASN A 101 -4.71 -0.34 12.05
CA ASN A 101 -3.64 -1.17 11.50
C ASN A 101 -4.18 -2.16 10.47
N VAL A 102 -5.31 -2.81 10.72
CA VAL A 102 -5.92 -3.73 9.73
C VAL A 102 -6.32 -2.95 8.46
N GLY A 103 -7.10 -1.88 8.61
CA GLY A 103 -7.57 -1.10 7.45
C GLY A 103 -6.47 -0.38 6.69
N THR A 104 -5.33 -0.10 7.33
CA THR A 104 -4.18 0.51 6.64
C THR A 104 -3.28 -0.55 6.01
N ILE A 105 -2.85 -1.57 6.77
CA ILE A 105 -1.86 -2.55 6.30
C ILE A 105 -2.49 -3.56 5.33
N ALA A 106 -3.69 -4.07 5.61
CA ALA A 106 -4.40 -4.99 4.72
C ALA A 106 -5.38 -4.24 3.79
N GLY A 107 -6.05 -3.21 4.30
CA GLY A 107 -7.06 -2.48 3.54
C GLY A 107 -6.54 -1.61 2.41
N LEU A 108 -5.37 -0.96 2.54
CA LEU A 108 -4.81 -0.15 1.44
C LEU A 108 -4.41 -1.03 0.24
N PRO A 109 -3.64 -2.13 0.38
CA PRO A 109 -3.36 -3.02 -0.75
C PRO A 109 -4.64 -3.58 -1.40
N LEU A 110 -5.67 -3.84 -0.59
CA LEU A 110 -6.97 -4.27 -1.09
C LEU A 110 -7.64 -3.19 -1.95
N ALA A 111 -7.65 -1.93 -1.48
CA ALA A 111 -8.19 -0.81 -2.24
C ALA A 111 -7.43 -0.58 -3.56
N ILE A 112 -6.11 -0.69 -3.56
CA ILE A 112 -5.28 -0.62 -4.79
C ILE A 112 -5.68 -1.75 -5.75
N THR A 113 -5.88 -2.96 -5.24
CA THR A 113 -6.29 -4.11 -6.05
C THR A 113 -7.67 -3.89 -6.68
N PHE A 114 -8.62 -3.32 -5.93
CA PHE A 114 -9.92 -2.94 -6.47
C PHE A 114 -9.82 -1.85 -7.53
N ALA A 115 -8.88 -0.90 -7.41
CA ALA A 115 -8.62 0.07 -8.47
C ALA A 115 -8.08 -0.61 -9.75
N PHE A 116 -7.24 -1.63 -9.64
CA PHE A 116 -6.79 -2.43 -10.81
C PHE A 116 -7.92 -3.21 -11.48
N TRP A 117 -8.88 -3.70 -10.70
CA TRP A 117 -10.10 -4.32 -11.22
C TRP A 117 -11.02 -3.28 -11.85
N ALA A 118 -11.21 -2.13 -11.22
CA ALA A 118 -12.00 -1.03 -11.77
C ALA A 118 -11.47 -0.60 -13.14
N ASN A 119 -10.15 -0.45 -13.28
CA ASN A 119 -9.53 -0.09 -14.55
C ASN A 119 -9.80 -1.12 -15.68
N ARG A 120 -10.07 -2.39 -15.34
CA ARG A 120 -10.38 -3.45 -16.31
C ARG A 120 -11.88 -3.59 -16.59
N LEU A 121 -12.72 -3.31 -15.60
CA LEU A 121 -14.17 -3.50 -15.69
C LEU A 121 -14.92 -2.23 -16.11
N LEU A 122 -14.34 -1.04 -15.90
CA LEU A 122 -14.98 0.23 -16.27
C LEU A 122 -14.96 0.41 -17.80
N PRO A 123 -16.11 0.76 -18.42
CA PRO A 123 -16.18 1.09 -19.83
C PRO A 123 -15.25 2.24 -20.20
N VAL A 124 -14.73 2.21 -21.43
CA VAL A 124 -13.82 3.25 -21.93
C VAL A 124 -14.58 4.55 -22.19
N GLU A 125 -15.85 4.46 -22.56
CA GLU A 125 -16.72 5.60 -22.87
C GLU A 125 -17.28 6.30 -21.63
N LEU A 126 -16.97 5.81 -20.42
CA LEU A 126 -17.51 6.37 -19.19
C LEU A 126 -16.95 7.78 -18.93
N ALA A 127 -17.84 8.77 -18.87
CA ALA A 127 -17.48 10.13 -18.48
C ALA A 127 -16.84 10.14 -17.08
N GLN A 128 -15.75 10.91 -16.94
CA GLN A 128 -15.01 11.05 -15.68
C GLN A 128 -14.53 9.72 -15.08
N ARG A 129 -14.13 8.77 -15.92
CA ARG A 129 -13.61 7.46 -15.49
C ARG A 129 -12.52 7.55 -14.42
N GLU A 130 -11.59 8.48 -14.55
CA GLU A 130 -10.52 8.69 -13.56
C GLU A 130 -11.08 9.01 -12.16
N LEU A 131 -12.14 9.82 -12.09
CA LEU A 131 -12.82 10.12 -10.83
C LEU A 131 -13.52 8.89 -10.25
N TRP A 132 -14.06 8.01 -11.10
CA TRP A 132 -14.64 6.74 -10.66
C TRP A 132 -13.60 5.79 -10.08
N GLU A 133 -12.41 5.70 -10.68
CA GLU A 133 -11.31 4.88 -10.16
C GLU A 133 -10.90 5.36 -8.75
N ILE A 134 -10.78 6.67 -8.56
CA ILE A 134 -10.49 7.29 -7.26
C ILE A 134 -11.62 6.99 -6.25
N ARG A 135 -12.88 7.12 -6.65
CA ARG A 135 -14.02 6.81 -5.78
C ARG A 135 -14.02 5.35 -5.33
N ILE A 136 -13.80 4.41 -6.25
CA ILE A 136 -13.76 2.97 -5.93
C ILE A 136 -12.63 2.68 -4.94
N PHE A 137 -11.46 3.30 -5.12
CA PHE A 137 -10.35 3.19 -4.17
C PHE A 137 -10.77 3.63 -2.76
N PHE A 138 -11.29 4.86 -2.60
CA PHE A 138 -11.66 5.39 -1.29
C PHE A 138 -12.85 4.64 -0.66
N ILE A 139 -13.85 4.25 -1.46
CA ILE A 139 -14.99 3.45 -0.99
C ILE A 139 -14.51 2.10 -0.47
N THR A 140 -13.63 1.41 -1.21
CA THR A 140 -13.10 0.10 -0.81
C THR A 140 -12.26 0.22 0.46
N TRP A 141 -11.42 1.25 0.55
CA TRP A 141 -10.60 1.49 1.74
C TRP A 141 -11.45 1.80 2.97
N PHE A 142 -12.45 2.68 2.84
CA PHE A 142 -13.37 2.99 3.92
C PHE A 142 -14.22 1.77 4.33
N ALA A 143 -14.70 0.99 3.36
CA ALA A 143 -15.40 -0.25 3.60
C ALA A 143 -14.51 -1.25 4.37
N SER A 144 -13.22 -1.35 4.04
CA SER A 144 -12.25 -2.16 4.78
C SER A 144 -12.07 -1.70 6.24
N LEU A 145 -12.04 -0.39 6.48
CA LEU A 145 -11.98 0.17 7.84
C LEU A 145 -13.25 -0.14 8.65
N VAL A 146 -14.42 0.09 8.06
CA VAL A 146 -15.72 -0.23 8.67
C VAL A 146 -15.83 -1.72 8.95
N TYR A 147 -15.39 -2.56 8.00
CA TYR A 147 -15.36 -4.01 8.15
C TYR A 147 -14.50 -4.44 9.35
N SER A 148 -13.32 -3.83 9.50
CA SER A 148 -12.41 -4.07 10.62
C SER A 148 -12.99 -3.64 11.97
N PHE A 149 -13.87 -2.63 11.98
CA PHE A 149 -14.55 -2.18 13.20
C PHE A 149 -15.60 -3.18 13.68
N ILE A 150 -16.39 -3.74 12.75
CA ILE A 150 -17.50 -4.66 13.04
C ILE A 150 -16.98 -6.06 13.40
N ARG A 151 -15.94 -6.54 12.70
CA ARG A 151 -15.38 -7.89 12.90
C ARG A 151 -14.38 -7.95 14.05
N SER A 152 -14.13 -9.18 14.52
CA SER A 152 -12.99 -9.42 15.40
C SER A 152 -11.68 -9.14 14.65
N ASN A 153 -10.69 -8.56 15.34
CA ASN A 153 -9.41 -8.17 14.73
C ASN A 153 -8.81 -9.32 13.88
N ARG A 154 -8.81 -10.55 14.41
CA ARG A 154 -8.29 -11.71 13.71
C ARG A 154 -9.08 -12.07 12.44
N GLN A 155 -10.40 -12.07 12.49
CA GLN A 155 -11.23 -12.38 11.32
C GLN A 155 -11.05 -11.31 10.24
N ALA A 156 -11.01 -10.04 10.63
CA ALA A 156 -10.76 -8.93 9.69
C ALA A 156 -9.45 -9.12 8.93
N TRP A 157 -8.35 -9.48 9.61
CA TRP A 157 -7.08 -9.80 8.95
C TRP A 157 -7.20 -10.98 7.96
N VAL A 158 -7.80 -12.09 8.40
CA VAL A 158 -7.90 -13.32 7.58
C VAL A 158 -8.74 -13.07 6.34
N GLU A 159 -9.92 -12.45 6.49
CA GLU A 159 -10.87 -12.24 5.41
C GLU A 159 -10.37 -11.19 4.41
N GLN A 160 -9.75 -10.10 4.88
CA GLN A 160 -9.19 -9.10 3.98
C GLN A 160 -7.96 -9.62 3.22
N LEU A 161 -7.07 -10.37 3.87
CA LEU A 161 -5.91 -10.97 3.19
C LEU A 161 -6.34 -12.09 2.23
N ALA A 162 -7.37 -12.86 2.58
CA ALA A 162 -7.93 -13.87 1.68
C ALA A 162 -8.56 -13.23 0.43
N LEU A 163 -9.35 -12.17 0.62
CA LEU A 163 -9.95 -11.43 -0.48
C LEU A 163 -8.89 -10.78 -1.37
N LEU A 164 -7.89 -10.12 -0.76
CA LEU A 164 -6.74 -9.55 -1.46
C LEU A 164 -6.01 -10.60 -2.29
N SER A 165 -5.69 -11.75 -1.69
CA SER A 165 -5.00 -12.85 -2.36
C SER A 165 -5.80 -13.37 -3.57
N GLY A 166 -7.10 -13.63 -3.38
CA GLY A 166 -7.96 -14.11 -4.46
C GLY A 166 -8.03 -13.12 -5.63
N LEU A 167 -8.22 -11.83 -5.33
CA LEU A 167 -8.32 -10.79 -6.36
C LEU A 167 -7.00 -10.58 -7.12
N LEU A 168 -5.85 -10.62 -6.43
CA LEU A 168 -4.54 -10.48 -7.05
C LEU A 168 -4.18 -11.68 -7.94
N LEU A 169 -4.51 -12.90 -7.52
CA LEU A 169 -4.24 -14.11 -8.31
C LEU A 169 -5.19 -14.26 -9.51
N LEU A 170 -6.40 -13.71 -9.42
CA LEU A 170 -7.37 -13.73 -10.50
C LEU A 170 -7.06 -12.72 -11.62
N LEU A 171 -6.35 -11.62 -11.30
CA LEU A 171 -5.98 -10.60 -12.30
C LEU A 171 -5.12 -11.12 -13.46
N PRO A 172 -4.02 -11.88 -13.23
CA PRO A 172 -3.25 -12.50 -14.31
C PRO A 172 -4.10 -13.42 -15.20
N VAL A 173 -5.02 -14.18 -14.61
CA VAL A 173 -5.93 -15.06 -15.36
C VAL A 173 -6.85 -14.22 -16.26
N PHE A 174 -7.38 -13.12 -15.73
CA PHE A 174 -8.17 -12.18 -16.51
C PHE A 174 -7.35 -11.53 -17.64
N ASN A 175 -6.11 -11.13 -17.38
CA ASN A 175 -5.22 -10.55 -18.37
C ASN A 175 -4.92 -11.52 -19.52
N LEU A 176 -4.67 -12.80 -19.22
CA LEU A 176 -4.43 -13.84 -20.22
C LEU A 176 -5.60 -14.02 -21.19
N ILE A 177 -6.83 -13.82 -20.72
CA ILE A 177 -8.05 -13.98 -21.53
C ILE A 177 -8.34 -12.71 -22.34
N THR A 178 -8.09 -11.54 -21.77
CA THR A 178 -8.53 -10.25 -22.34
C THR A 178 -7.48 -9.54 -23.19
N LEU A 179 -6.18 -9.78 -22.97
CA LEU A 179 -5.12 -9.10 -23.72
C LEU A 179 -4.80 -9.84 -25.02
N PRO A 180 -4.92 -9.18 -26.20
CA PRO A 180 -4.58 -9.79 -27.48
C PRO A 180 -3.09 -10.08 -27.67
N ARG A 181 -2.22 -9.34 -26.97
CA ARG A 181 -0.76 -9.49 -27.03
C ARG A 181 -0.15 -9.34 -25.65
N TYR A 182 0.55 -10.38 -25.20
CA TYR A 182 1.28 -10.37 -23.95
C TYR A 182 2.68 -9.78 -24.14
N SER A 183 2.93 -8.61 -23.55
CA SER A 183 4.25 -7.98 -23.57
C SER A 183 5.11 -8.44 -22.37
N VAL A 184 6.43 -8.25 -22.45
CA VAL A 184 7.36 -8.52 -21.32
C VAL A 184 6.99 -7.69 -20.09
N LEU A 185 6.51 -6.46 -20.29
CA LEU A 185 6.05 -5.59 -19.22
C LEU A 185 4.80 -6.14 -18.54
N SER A 186 3.82 -6.63 -19.32
CA SER A 186 2.62 -7.29 -18.80
C SER A 186 2.99 -8.51 -17.96
N MET A 187 3.90 -9.34 -18.47
CA MET A 187 4.37 -10.55 -17.77
C MET A 187 5.09 -10.22 -16.46
N SER A 188 5.90 -9.15 -16.44
CA SER A 188 6.57 -8.68 -15.22
C SER A 188 5.57 -8.14 -14.18
N PHE A 189 4.54 -7.43 -14.63
CA PHE A 189 3.46 -6.95 -13.77
C PHE A 189 2.68 -8.11 -13.15
N ASP A 190 2.28 -9.10 -13.96
CA ASP A 190 1.55 -10.27 -13.47
C ASP A 190 2.37 -11.13 -12.52
N ALA A 191 3.68 -11.27 -12.77
CA ALA A 191 4.57 -11.96 -11.83
C ALA A 191 4.53 -11.31 -10.44
N VAL A 192 4.51 -9.98 -10.36
CA VAL A 192 4.37 -9.26 -9.08
C VAL A 192 3.01 -9.48 -8.45
N LEU A 193 1.92 -9.45 -9.22
CA LEU A 193 0.58 -9.75 -8.70
C LEU A 193 0.50 -11.16 -8.11
N ILE A 194 1.11 -12.15 -8.78
CA ILE A 194 1.18 -13.53 -8.30
C ILE A 194 1.97 -13.61 -7.00
N VAL A 195 3.17 -13.04 -6.96
CA VAL A 195 4.00 -13.04 -5.74
C VAL A 195 3.28 -12.37 -4.58
N MET A 196 2.69 -11.19 -4.78
CA MET A 196 1.93 -10.49 -3.75
C MET A 196 0.68 -11.26 -3.31
N GLY A 197 -0.03 -11.89 -4.25
CA GLY A 197 -1.17 -12.75 -3.96
C GLY A 197 -0.78 -13.99 -3.13
N LEU A 198 0.37 -14.61 -3.43
CA LEU A 198 0.91 -15.73 -2.66
C LEU A 198 1.40 -15.31 -1.27
N LEU A 199 2.01 -14.12 -1.14
CA LEU A 199 2.40 -13.54 0.16
C LEU A 199 1.17 -13.25 1.03
N ALA A 200 0.09 -12.72 0.44
CA ALA A 200 -1.17 -12.51 1.16
C ALA A 200 -1.79 -13.87 1.60
N ALA A 201 -1.73 -14.90 0.73
CA ALA A 201 -2.19 -16.25 1.06
C ALA A 201 -1.38 -16.88 2.22
N SER A 202 -0.06 -16.72 2.21
CA SER A 202 0.80 -17.27 3.26
C SER A 202 0.59 -16.56 4.60
N GLY A 203 0.38 -15.24 4.58
CA GLY A 203 -0.03 -14.45 5.75
C GLY A 203 -1.36 -14.93 6.33
N CYS A 204 -2.37 -15.12 5.47
CA CYS A 204 -3.67 -15.67 5.85
C CYS A 204 -3.55 -17.07 6.49
N LYS A 205 -2.83 -18.00 5.84
CA LYS A 205 -2.58 -19.36 6.37
C LYS A 205 -1.88 -19.33 7.73
N SER A 206 -0.90 -18.44 7.90
CA SER A 206 -0.17 -18.30 9.16
C SER A 206 -1.09 -17.83 10.30
N LEU A 207 -1.95 -16.84 10.04
CA LEU A 207 -2.92 -16.35 11.02
C LEU A 207 -4.00 -17.39 11.37
N VAL A 208 -4.41 -18.21 10.40
CA VAL A 208 -5.32 -19.33 10.63
C VAL A 208 -4.67 -20.39 11.52
N LYS A 209 -3.41 -20.77 11.24
CA LYS A 209 -2.65 -21.78 11.98
C LYS A 209 -2.36 -21.35 13.42
N HIS A 210 -1.85 -20.14 13.64
CA HIS A 210 -1.50 -19.64 14.98
C HIS A 210 -2.71 -19.38 15.88
N GLY A 211 -3.89 -19.13 15.31
CA GLY A 211 -5.11 -19.04 16.13
C GLY A 211 -5.62 -20.39 16.65
N LYS A 212 -5.37 -21.50 15.93
CA LYS A 212 -5.70 -22.85 16.44
C LYS A 212 -4.82 -23.23 17.64
N SER A 213 -3.55 -22.81 17.66
CA SER A 213 -2.64 -23.10 18.78
C SER A 213 -2.99 -22.37 20.09
N SER A 214 -3.74 -21.25 20.03
CA SER A 214 -4.17 -20.51 21.22
C SER A 214 -5.42 -21.10 21.92
N ILE A 215 -6.09 -22.07 21.29
CA ILE A 215 -7.33 -22.69 21.79
C ILE A 215 -7.04 -24.04 22.49
N LEU A 216 -5.83 -24.58 22.35
CA LEU A 216 -5.44 -25.75 23.12
C LEU A 216 -5.30 -25.34 24.60
N PRO A 217 -6.06 -25.95 25.53
CA PRO A 217 -5.86 -25.67 26.94
C PRO A 217 -4.42 -26.00 27.27
N VAL A 218 -3.68 -25.04 27.81
CA VAL A 218 -2.40 -25.29 28.46
C VAL A 218 -2.70 -26.31 29.56
N SER A 219 -2.45 -27.58 29.29
CA SER A 219 -2.55 -28.65 30.26
C SER A 219 -1.67 -28.24 31.42
N ARG A 220 -2.30 -27.92 32.56
CA ARG A 220 -1.65 -27.46 33.79
C ARG A 220 -0.92 -28.65 34.42
N LYS A 221 0.11 -29.15 33.74
CA LYS A 221 1.06 -30.11 34.29
C LYS A 221 2.09 -29.27 35.03
N ASN A 222 1.81 -28.92 36.29
CA ASN A 222 2.81 -28.55 37.33
C ASN A 222 2.20 -28.12 38.69
N SER A 223 0.94 -28.46 39.01
CA SER A 223 0.40 -28.22 40.37
C SER A 223 0.42 -29.45 41.30
N LEU A 224 1.01 -30.57 40.90
CA LEU A 224 1.04 -31.80 41.70
C LEU A 224 2.42 -32.19 42.27
N MET A 225 3.50 -31.47 41.93
CA MET A 225 4.83 -31.72 42.53
C MET A 225 5.17 -30.81 43.72
N ARG A 226 4.22 -29.98 44.19
CA ARG A 226 4.44 -29.05 45.31
C ARG A 226 3.69 -29.41 46.60
N SER A 227 3.01 -30.55 46.64
CA SER A 227 2.35 -31.08 47.84
C SER A 227 3.01 -32.36 48.38
N MET A 228 4.21 -32.71 47.90
CA MET A 228 4.97 -33.89 48.35
C MET A 228 6.44 -33.54 48.63
N SER A 229 6.68 -32.36 49.21
CA SER A 229 7.96 -32.01 49.84
C SER A 229 7.70 -31.28 51.15
#